data_AF-A0A9X8YQK5-F1
#
_entry.id   AF-A0A9X8YQK5-F1
#
_cell.length_a   1.000
_cell.length_b   1.000
_cell.length_c   1.000
_cell.angle_alpha   90.00
_cell.angle_beta   90.00
_cell.angle_gamma   90.00
#
_symmetry.space_group_name_H-M   'P 1'
#
loop_
_entity.id
_entity.type
_entity.pdbx_description
1 polymer ?
#
loop_
_entity_poly.entity_id
_entity_poly.type
_entity_poly.pdbx_seq_one_letter_code
_entity_poly.pdbx_strand_id
1 'polypeptide(L)' 'RKPLLVCGGGVKYSQAGRALREFAERFGIPFAETQAGKGAVPSDHEFNLGGIGETGCLAANTLARQADL' A
#
# COMPACT_ATOMS: atom_id res chain seq x y z
N ARG A 1 9.63 -7.64 12.88
CA ARG A 1 9.78 -6.39 12.09
C ARG A 1 8.44 -6.09 11.45
N LYS A 2 8.07 -4.82 11.31
CA LYS A 2 6.76 -4.31 10.86
C LYS A 2 6.94 -3.40 9.62
N PRO A 3 7.39 -3.91 8.47
CA PRO A 3 7.53 -3.08 7.27
C PRO A 3 6.16 -2.70 6.70
N LEU A 4 6.08 -1.52 6.05
CA LEU A 4 4.90 -1.06 5.32
C LEU A 4 5.29 -0.50 3.95
N LEU A 5 4.64 -0.96 2.89
CA LEU A 5 4.80 -0.36 1.56
C LEU A 5 3.84 0.82 1.38
N VAL A 6 4.31 1.91 0.75
CA VAL A 6 3.46 3.04 0.36
C VAL A 6 3.41 3.13 -1.16
N CYS A 7 2.26 2.78 -1.73
CA CYS A 7 1.98 2.85 -3.15
C CYS A 7 1.63 4.28 -3.57
N GLY A 8 2.58 4.97 -4.21
CA GLY A 8 2.38 6.30 -4.78
C GLY A 8 1.89 6.28 -6.23
N GLY A 9 1.64 7.46 -6.80
CA GLY A 9 1.22 7.60 -8.20
C GLY A 9 2.19 6.98 -9.20
N GLY A 10 3.48 6.93 -8.89
CA GLY A 10 4.48 6.28 -9.73
C GLY A 10 4.16 4.82 -10.04
N VAL A 11 3.64 4.05 -9.08
CA VAL A 11 3.26 2.64 -9.31
C VAL A 11 2.10 2.56 -10.30
N LYS A 12 1.09 3.40 -10.11
CA LYS A 12 -0.09 3.47 -10.98
C LYS A 12 0.29 3.89 -12.41
N TYR A 13 1.02 4.99 -12.55
CA TYR A 13 1.34 5.58 -13.85
C TYR A 13 2.37 4.77 -14.63
N SER A 14 3.24 4.01 -13.96
CA SER A 14 4.15 3.06 -14.60
C SER A 14 3.54 1.68 -14.85
N GLN A 15 2.26 1.48 -14.51
CA GLN A 15 1.57 0.18 -14.60
C GLN A 15 2.26 -0.94 -13.80
N ALA A 16 2.98 -0.58 -12.72
CA ALA A 16 3.75 -1.51 -11.89
C ALA A 16 2.89 -2.22 -10.82
N GLY A 17 1.56 -2.14 -10.90
CA GLY A 17 0.64 -2.75 -9.93
C GLY A 17 0.87 -4.26 -9.72
N ARG A 18 1.13 -5.00 -10.81
CA ARG A 18 1.45 -6.43 -10.72
C ARG A 18 2.75 -6.69 -9.95
N ALA A 19 3.79 -5.91 -10.20
CA ALA A 19 5.07 -6.05 -9.51
C ALA A 19 4.94 -5.73 -8.01
N LEU A 20 4.18 -4.68 -7.66
CA LEU A 20 3.87 -4.37 -6.26
C LEU A 20 3.12 -5.52 -5.58
N ARG A 21 2.09 -6.06 -6.24
CA ARG A 21 1.31 -7.21 -5.75
C ARG A 21 2.21 -8.42 -5.48
N GLU A 22 2.99 -8.84 -6.48
CA GLU A 22 3.88 -10.00 -6.37
C GLU A 22 4.92 -9.80 -5.25
N PHE A 23 5.44 -8.58 -5.08
CA PHE A 23 6.34 -8.26 -3.98
C PHE A 23 5.66 -8.35 -2.61
N ALA A 24 4.48 -7.74 -2.46
CA ALA A 24 3.70 -7.78 -1.23
C ALA A 24 3.35 -9.22 -0.82
N GLU A 25 2.87 -10.04 -1.77
CA GLU A 25 2.55 -11.46 -1.57
C GLU A 25 3.79 -12.28 -1.20
N ARG A 26 4.91 -12.07 -1.90
CA ARG A 26 6.15 -12.83 -1.67
C ARG A 26 6.73 -12.63 -0.26
N PHE A 27 6.64 -11.41 0.26
CA PHE A 27 7.23 -11.06 1.56
C PHE A 27 6.21 -10.94 2.68
N GLY A 28 4.91 -11.08 2.39
CA GLY A 28 3.83 -10.90 3.36
C GLY A 28 3.79 -9.48 3.94
N ILE A 29 4.05 -8.46 3.10
CA ILE A 29 4.14 -7.06 3.54
C ILE A 29 2.86 -6.33 3.13
N PRO A 30 2.11 -5.75 4.09
CA PRO A 30 0.95 -4.94 3.76
C PRO A 30 1.36 -3.65 3.03
N PHE A 31 0.44 -3.08 2.26
CA PHE A 31 0.65 -1.82 1.58
C PHE A 31 -0.53 -0.87 1.78
N ALA A 32 -0.22 0.43 1.77
CA ALA A 32 -1.21 1.50 1.75
C ALA A 32 -1.03 2.34 0.49
N GLU A 33 -2.09 3.01 0.04
CA GLU A 33 -2.09 3.80 -1.19
C GLU A 33 -2.14 5.30 -0.88
N THR A 34 -1.34 6.10 -1.58
CA THR A 34 -1.62 7.54 -1.63
C THR A 34 -2.82 7.80 -2.54
N GLN A 35 -3.40 9.00 -2.47
CA GLN A 35 -4.49 9.39 -3.38
C GLN A 35 -4.12 9.20 -4.86
N ALA A 36 -2.87 9.49 -5.24
CA ALA A 36 -2.38 9.30 -6.60
C ALA A 36 -2.10 7.83 -6.94
N GLY A 37 -1.70 7.01 -5.95
CA GLY A 37 -1.44 5.58 -6.14
C GLY A 37 -2.70 4.71 -6.18
N LYS A 38 -3.84 5.24 -5.72
CA LYS A 38 -5.10 4.50 -5.59
C LYS A 38 -5.52 3.83 -6.90
N GLY A 39 -5.80 2.54 -6.80
CA GLY A 39 -6.23 1.70 -7.93
C GLY A 39 -5.05 1.13 -8.73
N ALA A 40 -3.82 1.20 -8.22
CA ALA A 40 -2.70 0.44 -8.78
C ALA A 40 -2.87 -1.07 -8.56
N VAL A 41 -3.51 -1.46 -7.46
CA VAL A 41 -3.91 -2.84 -7.14
C VAL A 41 -5.41 -2.84 -6.76
N PRO A 42 -6.18 -3.89 -7.05
CA PRO A 42 -7.58 -3.99 -6.61
C PRO A 42 -7.73 -3.73 -5.11
N SER A 43 -8.81 -3.03 -4.74
CA SER A 43 -9.03 -2.58 -3.36
C SER A 43 -9.38 -3.70 -2.38
N ASP A 44 -9.82 -4.84 -2.89
CA ASP A 44 -10.18 -6.05 -2.14
C ASP A 44 -8.99 -7.00 -1.90
N HIS A 45 -7.79 -6.62 -2.35
CA HIS A 45 -6.58 -7.38 -2.12
C HIS A 45 -6.26 -7.48 -0.61
N GLU A 46 -5.96 -8.68 -0.13
CA GLU A 46 -5.75 -8.99 1.30
C GLU A 46 -4.72 -8.07 1.98
N PHE A 47 -3.63 -7.74 1.29
CA PHE A 47 -2.58 -6.86 1.81
C PHE A 47 -2.83 -5.35 1.64
N ASN A 48 -3.95 -4.92 1.04
CA ASN A 48 -4.26 -3.50 0.84
C ASN A 48 -4.95 -2.91 2.07
N LEU A 49 -4.28 -1.99 2.76
CA LEU A 49 -4.80 -1.28 3.94
C LEU A 49 -5.68 -0.06 3.59
N GLY A 50 -5.83 0.25 2.31
CA GLY A 50 -6.53 1.42 1.81
C GLY A 50 -5.67 2.68 1.77
N GLY A 51 -6.33 3.85 1.77
CA GLY A 51 -5.67 5.13 1.63
C GLY A 51 -4.83 5.50 2.87
N ILE A 52 -3.65 6.09 2.67
CA ILE A 52 -2.83 6.69 3.75
C ILE A 52 -2.88 8.22 3.68
N GLY A 53 -2.82 8.88 4.84
CA GLY A 53 -2.82 10.34 4.97
C GLY A 53 -4.05 10.88 5.69
N GLU A 54 -4.24 12.19 5.66
CA GLU A 54 -5.29 12.89 6.44
C GLU A 54 -6.70 12.36 6.14
N THR A 55 -7.01 12.13 4.86
CA THR A 55 -8.29 11.53 4.41
C THR A 55 -8.21 10.02 4.21
N GLY A 56 -7.22 9.38 4.83
CA GLY A 56 -6.93 7.95 4.70
C GLY A 56 -7.74 7.06 5.65
N CYS A 57 -7.47 5.77 5.56
CA CYS A 57 -8.04 4.74 6.41
C CYS A 57 -7.32 4.66 7.76
N LEU A 58 -8.07 4.37 8.83
CA LEU A 58 -7.52 4.23 10.18
C LEU A 58 -6.45 3.13 10.27
N ALA A 59 -6.65 2.01 9.58
CA ALA A 59 -5.72 0.89 9.55
C ALA A 59 -4.36 1.30 8.96
N ALA A 60 -4.37 1.91 7.76
CA ALA A 60 -3.17 2.42 7.09
C ALA A 60 -2.41 3.42 7.98
N ASN A 61 -3.09 4.42 8.54
CA ASN A 61 -2.46 5.44 9.38
C ASN A 61 -1.94 4.90 10.72
N THR A 62 -2.60 3.89 11.29
CA THR A 62 -2.17 3.25 12.54
C THR A 62 -0.92 2.40 12.30
N LEU A 63 -0.94 1.56 11.26
CA LEU A 63 0.20 0.69 10.94
C LEU A 63 1.40 1.48 10.44
N ALA A 64 1.20 2.57 9.70
CA ALA A 64 2.29 3.46 9.29
C ALA A 64 3.05 4.05 10.48
N ARG A 65 2.35 4.44 11.56
CA ARG A 65 2.99 4.93 12.78
C ARG A 65 3.78 3.87 13.54
N GLN A 66 3.44 2.60 13.35
CA GLN A 66 4.12 1.47 13.99
C GLN A 66 5.20 0.85 13.10
N ALA A 67 5.29 1.28 11.84
CA ALA A 67 6.19 0.69 10.88
C ALA A 67 7.64 0.94 11.30
N ASP A 68 8.46 -0.10 11.17
CA ASP A 68 9.91 -0.01 11.43
C ASP A 68 10.74 0.07 10.14
N LEU A 69 10.07 0.03 8.98
CA LEU A 69 10.59 0.23 7.63
C LEU A 69 9.48 0.68 6.68
#